data_AF-A0A6B0SKG1-F1
#
_entry.id   AF-A0A6B0SKG1-F1
#
_cell.length_a   1.000
_cell.length_b   1.000
_cell.length_c   1.000
_cell.angle_alpha   90.00
_cell.angle_beta   90.00
_cell.angle_gamma   90.00
#
_symmetry.space_group_name_H-M   'P 1'
#
loop_
_entity.id
_entity.type
_entity.pdbx_description
1 polymer ?
#
loop_
_entity_poly.entity_id
_entity_poly.type
_entity_poly.pdbx_seq_one_letter_code
_entity_poly.pdbx_strand_id
1 'polypeptide(L)'
;MRILVHGGAGSAPDDPEPRQAVLDDAAAAGAGEDDVVDAVEAAIRVLERDAQFNAGTGGAVQSDGVIRTDAGVMTSDRDAGAAASMPGVEAAVSVARAVMEETPHVLLNGVHAVDFAADVGVETEVDLWSEDARERWEDLEDYPEGGPLKHRDWIRDRFGTTDPEGRAADGGYEKDHDTVGAVAFDGDEFAAATSTGGRWL
;
A
#
# COMPACT_ATOMS: atom_id res chain seq x y z
N MET A 1 8.49 -11.33 -20.26
CA MET A 1 8.42 -10.35 -19.16
C MET A 1 9.75 -10.14 -18.44
N ARG A 2 10.13 -8.89 -18.15
CA ARG A 2 11.13 -8.55 -17.12
C ARG A 2 10.44 -7.71 -16.04
N ILE A 3 10.73 -8.00 -14.78
CA ILE A 3 10.08 -7.32 -13.64
C ILE A 3 11.09 -6.93 -12.57
N LEU A 4 10.83 -5.79 -11.93
CA LEU A 4 11.50 -5.29 -10.76
C LEU A 4 10.44 -5.07 -9.67
N VAL A 5 10.71 -5.51 -8.45
CA VAL A 5 9.81 -5.35 -7.30
C VAL A 5 10.55 -4.71 -6.12
N HIS A 6 9.84 -3.97 -5.28
CA HIS A 6 10.34 -3.49 -4.00
C HIS A 6 9.29 -3.66 -2.89
N GLY A 7 9.79 -3.88 -1.68
CA GLY A 7 8.98 -4.07 -0.47
C GLY A 7 9.09 -2.96 0.57
N GLY A 8 9.57 -1.77 0.17
CA GLY A 8 9.81 -0.63 1.06
C GLY A 8 11.29 -0.33 1.29
N ALA A 9 11.60 0.89 1.71
CA ALA A 9 12.97 1.41 1.86
C ALA A 9 13.20 2.14 3.20
N GLY A 10 12.22 2.07 4.09
CA GLY A 10 12.25 2.59 5.44
C GLY A 10 12.97 1.60 6.36
N SER A 11 12.32 0.51 6.76
CA SER A 11 12.81 -0.34 7.85
C SER A 11 14.01 -1.20 7.46
N ALA A 12 14.94 -1.36 8.40
CA ALA A 12 15.85 -2.50 8.32
C ALA A 12 14.99 -3.74 8.58
N PRO A 13 15.03 -4.75 7.71
CA PRO A 13 14.23 -5.94 7.94
C PRO A 13 14.74 -6.64 9.20
N ASP A 14 13.88 -6.76 10.21
CA ASP A 14 14.06 -7.71 11.29
C ASP A 14 13.79 -9.09 10.68
N ASP A 15 14.88 -9.80 10.35
CA ASP A 15 14.89 -11.01 9.52
C ASP A 15 14.66 -10.77 8.01
N PRO A 16 15.72 -10.45 7.23
CA PRO A 16 15.62 -10.20 5.80
C PRO A 16 15.24 -11.43 4.97
N GLU A 17 15.52 -12.65 5.44
CA GLU A 17 15.35 -13.88 4.65
C GLU A 17 13.86 -14.14 4.30
N PRO A 18 12.90 -14.09 5.25
CA PRO A 18 11.48 -14.22 4.94
C PRO A 18 10.97 -13.16 3.94
N ARG A 19 11.30 -11.89 4.16
CA ARG A 19 10.87 -10.81 3.24
C ARG A 19 11.45 -10.98 1.84
N GLN A 20 12.72 -11.41 1.75
CA GLN A 20 13.35 -11.68 0.47
C GLN A 20 12.66 -12.84 -0.26
N ALA A 21 12.26 -13.89 0.45
CA ALA A 21 11.52 -15.01 -0.15
C ALA A 21 10.19 -14.53 -0.75
N VAL A 22 9.44 -13.67 -0.05
CA VAL A 22 8.19 -13.11 -0.58
C VAL A 22 8.42 -12.19 -1.77
N LEU A 23 9.50 -11.41 -1.78
CA LEU A 23 9.90 -10.60 -2.95
C LEU A 23 10.27 -11.48 -4.16
N ASP A 24 10.95 -12.60 -3.91
CA ASP A 24 11.28 -13.58 -4.95
C ASP A 24 10.01 -14.22 -5.53
N ASP A 25 9.04 -14.56 -4.68
CA ASP A 25 7.73 -15.07 -5.09
C ASP A 25 6.92 -14.02 -5.88
N ALA A 26 6.92 -12.76 -5.45
CA ALA A 26 6.29 -11.66 -6.16
C ALA A 26 6.91 -11.44 -7.54
N ALA A 27 8.25 -11.45 -7.62
CA ALA A 27 8.96 -11.34 -8.89
C ALA A 27 8.68 -12.55 -9.81
N ALA A 28 8.62 -13.76 -9.26
CA ALA A 28 8.31 -14.97 -10.01
C ALA A 28 6.87 -14.95 -10.55
N ALA A 29 5.91 -14.50 -9.73
CA ALA A 29 4.51 -14.35 -10.12
C ALA A 29 4.39 -13.39 -11.32
N GLY A 30 4.93 -12.17 -11.20
CA GLY A 30 4.86 -11.21 -12.29
C GLY A 30 5.68 -11.60 -13.53
N ALA A 31 6.79 -12.33 -13.36
CA ALA A 31 7.56 -12.85 -14.49
C ALA A 31 6.85 -13.96 -15.27
N GLY A 32 5.84 -14.59 -14.67
CA GLY A 32 5.02 -15.64 -15.28
C GLY A 32 3.92 -15.14 -16.21
N GLU A 33 3.66 -13.83 -16.21
CA GLU A 33 2.63 -13.19 -17.04
C GLU A 33 3.18 -12.75 -18.41
N ASP A 34 2.29 -12.70 -19.40
CA ASP A 34 2.62 -12.29 -20.77
C ASP A 34 2.39 -10.78 -21.02
N ASP A 35 1.48 -10.16 -20.26
CA ASP A 35 1.14 -8.73 -20.35
C ASP A 35 1.78 -7.91 -19.20
N VAL A 36 2.19 -6.68 -19.48
CA VAL A 36 2.92 -5.85 -18.50
C VAL A 36 2.04 -5.38 -17.34
N VAL A 37 0.74 -5.17 -17.55
CA VAL A 37 -0.23 -4.81 -16.50
C VAL A 37 -0.54 -6.04 -15.64
N ASP A 38 -0.78 -7.19 -16.27
CA ASP A 38 -0.95 -8.47 -15.57
C ASP A 38 0.26 -8.76 -14.68
N ALA A 39 1.48 -8.55 -15.20
CA ALA A 39 2.73 -8.78 -14.48
C ALA A 39 2.87 -7.93 -13.20
N VAL A 40 2.60 -6.61 -13.27
CA VAL A 40 2.68 -5.76 -12.08
C VAL A 40 1.55 -6.03 -11.09
N GLU A 41 0.34 -6.35 -11.57
CA GLU A 41 -0.76 -6.75 -10.69
C GLU A 41 -0.42 -8.04 -9.95
N ALA A 42 0.01 -9.09 -10.65
CA ALA A 42 0.35 -10.38 -10.06
C ALA A 42 1.43 -10.25 -8.98
N ALA A 43 2.47 -9.46 -9.25
CA ALA A 43 3.53 -9.21 -8.27
C ALA A 43 3.03 -8.45 -7.04
N ILE A 44 2.27 -7.37 -7.22
CA ILE A 44 1.78 -6.55 -6.10
C ILE A 44 0.77 -7.32 -5.26
N ARG A 45 -0.08 -8.16 -5.85
CA ARG A 45 -1.03 -9.00 -5.12
C ARG A 45 -0.38 -10.04 -4.21
N VAL A 46 0.85 -10.47 -4.52
CA VAL A 46 1.63 -11.31 -3.59
C VAL A 46 2.00 -10.48 -2.36
N LEU A 47 2.46 -9.25 -2.57
CA LEU A 47 2.90 -8.35 -1.50
C LEU A 47 1.73 -7.83 -0.65
N GLU A 48 0.56 -7.55 -1.24
CA GLU A 48 -0.64 -7.09 -0.52
C GLU A 48 -1.25 -8.15 0.41
N ARG A 49 -0.98 -9.43 0.16
CA ARG A 49 -1.48 -10.54 0.98
C ARG A 49 -0.57 -10.85 2.16
N ASP A 50 0.67 -10.39 2.10
CA ASP A 50 1.68 -10.75 3.07
C ASP A 50 1.81 -9.66 4.13
N ALA A 51 1.44 -10.02 5.36
CA ALA A 51 1.40 -9.13 6.51
C ALA A 51 2.74 -8.46 6.86
N GLN A 52 3.86 -8.92 6.29
CA GLN A 52 5.15 -8.28 6.48
C GLN A 52 5.27 -6.96 5.71
N PHE A 53 4.42 -6.70 4.72
CA PHE A 53 4.49 -5.50 3.89
C PHE A 53 3.39 -4.50 4.25
N ASN A 54 3.70 -3.20 4.17
CA ASN A 54 2.72 -2.15 4.44
C ASN A 54 1.88 -1.87 3.18
N ALA A 55 1.08 -2.85 2.79
CA ALA A 55 0.09 -2.80 1.71
C ALA A 55 -0.94 -3.92 1.94
N GLY A 56 -2.20 -3.72 1.56
CA GLY A 56 -3.23 -4.74 1.79
C GLY A 56 -3.30 -5.17 3.27
N THR A 57 -3.22 -6.48 3.50
CA THR A 57 -3.07 -7.08 4.83
C THR A 57 -1.69 -6.75 5.39
N GLY A 58 -1.62 -6.20 6.60
CA GLY A 58 -0.37 -5.65 7.16
C GLY A 58 -0.15 -4.17 6.87
N GLY A 59 -1.09 -3.53 6.16
CA GLY A 59 -1.13 -2.07 6.00
C GLY A 59 -1.12 -1.33 7.33
N ALA A 60 -0.50 -0.15 7.33
CA ALA A 60 -0.38 0.67 8.52
C ALA A 60 -1.74 1.14 9.05
N VAL A 61 -1.91 1.06 10.37
CA VAL A 61 -3.11 1.55 11.05
C VAL A 61 -3.05 3.06 11.15
N GLN A 62 -4.12 3.73 10.72
CA GLN A 62 -4.22 5.19 10.81
C GLN A 62 -4.71 5.63 12.20
N SER A 63 -4.54 6.90 12.53
CA SER A 63 -4.84 7.49 13.85
C SER A 63 -6.30 7.34 14.32
N ASP A 64 -7.22 6.97 13.43
CA ASP A 64 -8.60 6.65 13.78
C ASP A 64 -8.86 5.15 13.95
N GLY A 65 -7.81 4.33 13.96
CA GLY A 65 -7.88 2.88 14.14
C GLY A 65 -8.37 2.13 12.92
N VAL A 66 -8.31 2.74 11.74
CA VAL A 66 -8.74 2.12 10.48
C VAL A 66 -7.54 1.96 9.56
N ILE A 67 -7.30 0.73 9.10
CA ILE A 67 -6.38 0.47 7.99
C ILE A 67 -7.12 0.80 6.69
N ARG A 68 -6.51 1.62 5.84
CA ARG A 68 -7.03 1.95 4.52
C ARG A 68 -5.93 1.72 3.50
N THR A 69 -6.29 1.17 2.36
CA THR A 69 -5.36 0.89 1.27
C THR A 69 -5.48 1.94 0.17
N ASP A 70 -4.31 2.28 -0.39
CA ASP A 70 -4.14 3.12 -1.56
C ASP A 70 -3.33 2.35 -2.59
N ALA A 71 -3.74 2.41 -3.86
CA ALA A 71 -2.96 1.85 -4.96
C ALA A 71 -3.10 2.66 -6.25
N GLY A 72 -2.11 2.52 -7.11
CA GLY A 72 -2.10 3.13 -8.44
C GLY A 72 -1.34 2.28 -9.44
N VAL A 73 -1.76 2.34 -10.71
CA VAL A 73 -1.13 1.70 -11.86
C VAL A 73 -1.04 2.68 -13.03
N MET A 74 0.02 2.59 -13.81
CA MET A 74 0.20 3.38 -15.03
C MET A 74 0.92 2.56 -16.11
N THR A 75 0.52 2.74 -17.36
CA THR A 75 1.09 2.06 -18.53
C THR A 75 1.98 2.97 -19.38
N SER A 76 2.69 2.38 -20.33
CA SER A 76 3.48 3.09 -21.36
C SER A 76 2.65 4.04 -22.22
N ASP A 77 1.36 3.75 -22.40
CA ASP A 77 0.42 4.57 -23.18
C ASP A 77 -0.19 5.73 -22.38
N ARG A 78 0.24 5.89 -21.12
CA ARG A 78 -0.23 6.91 -20.17
C ARG A 78 -1.65 6.68 -19.67
N ASP A 79 -2.21 5.50 -19.89
CA ASP A 79 -3.38 5.06 -19.15
C ASP A 79 -2.97 4.89 -17.69
N ALA A 80 -3.84 5.34 -16.79
CA ALA A 80 -3.59 5.34 -15.37
C ALA A 80 -4.90 5.14 -14.60
N GLY A 81 -4.80 4.40 -13.51
CA GLY A 81 -5.89 4.21 -12.56
C GLY A 81 -5.37 4.16 -11.14
N ALA A 82 -6.19 4.61 -10.22
CA ALA A 82 -5.86 4.69 -8.81
C ALA A 82 -7.12 4.56 -7.96
N ALA A 83 -6.94 4.01 -6.77
CA ALA A 83 -7.98 3.91 -5.76
C ALA A 83 -7.37 4.19 -4.39
N ALA A 84 -8.03 5.01 -3.58
CA ALA A 84 -7.47 5.50 -2.33
C ALA A 84 -8.46 5.44 -1.17
N SER A 85 -7.95 5.42 0.06
CA SER A 85 -8.69 5.47 1.30
C SER A 85 -9.72 4.33 1.40
N MET A 86 -9.36 3.12 0.98
CA MET A 86 -10.25 1.96 0.94
C MET A 86 -10.11 1.10 2.21
N PRO A 87 -11.06 1.17 3.16
CA PRO A 87 -11.11 0.19 4.25
C PRO A 87 -11.53 -1.18 3.75
N GLY A 88 -10.91 -2.23 4.28
CA GLY A 88 -11.33 -3.62 4.05
C GLY A 88 -11.11 -4.16 2.63
N VAL A 89 -10.23 -3.52 1.84
CA VAL A 89 -9.85 -3.96 0.49
C VAL A 89 -8.39 -4.37 0.49
N GLU A 90 -8.12 -5.68 0.42
CA GLU A 90 -6.75 -6.22 0.39
C GLU A 90 -6.10 -5.99 -0.97
N ALA A 91 -6.77 -6.38 -2.06
CA ALA A 91 -6.24 -6.32 -3.42
C ALA A 91 -6.41 -4.92 -4.05
N ALA A 92 -5.83 -3.89 -3.43
CA ALA A 92 -6.00 -2.49 -3.83
C ALA A 92 -5.50 -2.22 -5.26
N VAL A 93 -4.41 -2.86 -5.69
CA VAL A 93 -3.89 -2.73 -7.06
C VAL A 93 -4.88 -3.20 -8.12
N SER A 94 -5.69 -4.23 -7.81
CA SER A 94 -6.75 -4.71 -8.71
C SER A 94 -7.86 -3.67 -8.88
N VAL A 95 -8.17 -2.91 -7.82
CA VAL A 95 -9.13 -1.80 -7.91
C VAL A 95 -8.55 -0.67 -8.75
N ALA A 96 -7.27 -0.32 -8.55
CA ALA A 96 -6.59 0.68 -9.36
C ALA A 96 -6.59 0.33 -10.86
N ARG A 97 -6.33 -0.94 -11.20
CA ARG A 97 -6.47 -1.46 -12.57
C ARG A 97 -7.89 -1.34 -13.08
N ALA A 98 -8.89 -1.78 -12.32
CA ALA A 98 -10.29 -1.68 -12.73
C ALA A 98 -10.72 -0.21 -12.96
N VAL A 99 -10.21 0.75 -12.18
CA VAL A 99 -10.46 2.19 -12.44
C VAL A 99 -9.92 2.61 -13.81
N MET A 100 -8.71 2.15 -14.16
CA MET A 100 -8.07 2.42 -15.45
C MET A 100 -8.85 1.84 -16.63
N GLU A 101 -9.35 0.61 -16.49
CA GLU A 101 -9.94 -0.17 -17.60
C GLU A 101 -11.45 0.06 -17.77
N GLU A 102 -12.19 0.24 -16.67
CA GLU A 102 -13.66 0.23 -16.67
C GLU A 102 -14.28 1.62 -16.52
N THR A 103 -13.47 2.67 -16.34
CA THR A 103 -13.97 4.03 -16.10
C THR A 103 -13.25 5.09 -16.95
N PRO A 104 -13.89 6.24 -17.23
CA PRO A 104 -13.21 7.38 -17.84
C PRO A 104 -12.43 8.23 -16.82
N HIS A 105 -12.27 7.75 -15.58
CA HIS A 105 -11.64 8.46 -14.47
C HIS A 105 -10.29 7.84 -14.12
N VAL A 106 -9.41 8.63 -13.49
CA VAL A 106 -8.09 8.15 -13.06
C VAL A 106 -8.09 7.75 -11.58
N LEU A 107 -8.98 8.30 -10.75
CA LEU A 107 -8.94 8.08 -9.30
C LEU A 107 -10.35 7.97 -8.72
N LEU A 108 -10.60 6.90 -7.97
CA LEU A 108 -11.70 6.78 -7.03
C LEU A 108 -11.17 6.82 -5.59
N ASN A 109 -12.00 7.19 -4.61
CA ASN A 109 -11.58 7.15 -3.21
C ASN A 109 -12.71 6.84 -2.23
N GLY A 110 -12.30 6.43 -1.03
CA GLY A 110 -13.17 6.26 0.11
C GLY A 110 -14.21 5.17 -0.13
N VAL A 111 -15.39 5.38 0.44
CA VAL A 111 -16.53 4.47 0.31
C VAL A 111 -16.90 4.18 -1.15
N HIS A 112 -16.75 5.16 -2.05
CA HIS A 112 -17.08 4.98 -3.46
C HIS A 112 -16.07 4.09 -4.20
N ALA A 113 -14.81 4.07 -3.77
CA ALA A 113 -13.83 3.11 -4.29
C ALA A 113 -14.10 1.69 -3.77
N VAL A 114 -14.55 1.55 -2.51
CA VAL A 114 -14.94 0.25 -1.94
C VAL A 114 -16.19 -0.31 -2.62
N ASP A 115 -17.22 0.52 -2.83
CA ASP A 115 -18.43 0.11 -3.56
C ASP A 115 -18.07 -0.36 -4.97
N PHE A 116 -17.22 0.40 -5.67
CA PHE A 116 -16.72 0.03 -6.99
C PHE A 116 -15.91 -1.28 -6.96
N ALA A 117 -15.05 -1.47 -5.96
CA ALA A 117 -14.28 -2.71 -5.78
C ALA A 117 -15.20 -3.93 -5.72
N ALA A 118 -16.28 -3.86 -4.93
CA ALA A 118 -17.27 -4.93 -4.84
C ALA A 118 -17.97 -5.20 -6.19
N ASP A 119 -18.35 -4.15 -6.93
CA ASP A 119 -19.02 -4.27 -8.23
C ASP A 119 -18.14 -4.91 -9.31
N VAL A 120 -16.83 -4.67 -9.27
CA VAL A 120 -15.85 -5.29 -10.20
C VAL A 120 -15.32 -6.64 -9.71
N GLY A 121 -15.85 -7.16 -8.60
CA GLY A 121 -15.54 -8.51 -8.09
C GLY A 121 -14.26 -8.60 -7.26
N VAL A 122 -13.74 -7.48 -6.74
CA VAL A 122 -12.69 -7.46 -5.72
C VAL A 122 -13.33 -7.66 -4.35
N GLU A 123 -12.74 -8.53 -3.52
CA GLU A 123 -13.25 -8.80 -2.17
C GLU A 123 -13.14 -7.55 -1.29
N THR A 124 -14.20 -7.31 -0.51
CA THR A 124 -14.32 -6.19 0.43
C THR A 124 -14.65 -6.72 1.83
N GLU A 125 -14.60 -5.86 2.84
CA GLU A 125 -14.79 -6.25 4.25
C GLU A 125 -13.73 -7.24 4.76
N VAL A 126 -12.55 -7.28 4.10
CA VAL A 126 -11.40 -8.08 4.53
C VAL A 126 -10.80 -7.50 5.81
N ASP A 127 -10.41 -8.36 6.72
CA ASP A 127 -9.69 -7.98 7.93
C ASP A 127 -8.20 -7.76 7.60
N LEU A 128 -7.81 -6.50 7.43
CA LEU A 128 -6.46 -6.11 7.00
C LEU A 128 -5.42 -6.12 8.14
N TRP A 129 -5.84 -6.37 9.38
CA TRP A 129 -4.96 -6.31 10.52
C TRP A 129 -4.06 -7.54 10.60
N SER A 130 -2.75 -7.32 10.77
CA SER A 130 -1.82 -8.35 11.22
C SER A 130 -1.88 -8.53 12.74
N GLU A 131 -1.29 -9.60 13.27
CA GLU A 131 -1.14 -9.78 14.72
C GLU A 131 -0.28 -8.67 15.33
N ASP A 132 0.88 -8.39 14.73
CA ASP A 132 1.79 -7.32 15.16
C ASP A 132 1.14 -5.93 15.15
N ALA A 133 0.33 -5.62 14.13
CA ALA A 133 -0.38 -4.34 14.06
C ALA A 133 -1.41 -4.20 15.19
N ARG A 134 -2.09 -5.29 15.57
CA ARG A 134 -3.02 -5.29 16.71
C ARG A 134 -2.28 -5.04 18.02
N GLU A 135 -1.20 -5.77 18.27
CA GLU A 135 -0.39 -5.59 19.48
C GLU A 135 0.14 -4.15 19.58
N ARG A 136 0.73 -3.63 18.49
CA ARG A 136 1.25 -2.25 18.44
C ARG A 136 0.16 -1.20 18.66
N TRP A 137 -1.06 -1.44 18.17
CA TRP A 137 -2.19 -0.54 18.38
C TRP A 137 -2.71 -0.61 19.82
N GLU A 138 -2.84 -1.81 20.39
CA GLU A 138 -3.30 -2.03 21.77
C GLU A 138 -2.35 -1.40 22.81
N ASP A 139 -1.06 -1.32 22.50
CA ASP A 139 -0.04 -0.71 23.35
C ASP A 139 -0.06 0.84 23.36
N LEU A 140 -0.90 1.49 22.54
CA LEU A 140 -1.03 2.95 22.54
C LEU A 140 -1.70 3.46 23.83
N GLU A 141 -1.07 4.46 24.47
CA GLU A 141 -1.55 5.04 25.74
C GLU A 141 -2.85 5.86 25.59
N ASP A 142 -3.08 6.42 24.41
CA ASP A 142 -4.20 7.31 24.08
C ASP A 142 -4.44 7.35 22.56
N TYR A 143 -5.59 7.91 22.17
CA TYR A 143 -6.02 8.05 20.77
C TYR A 143 -6.59 9.46 20.54
N PRO A 144 -6.42 10.05 19.35
CA PRO A 144 -7.04 11.33 19.06
C PRO A 144 -8.55 11.16 18.89
N GLU A 145 -9.32 12.07 19.48
CA GLU A 145 -10.76 12.15 19.25
C GLU A 145 -11.13 13.46 18.52
N GLY A 146 -12.05 13.36 17.57
CA GLY A 146 -12.68 14.50 16.91
C GLY A 146 -12.32 14.61 15.44
N GLY A 147 -12.11 15.84 14.97
CA GLY A 147 -11.90 16.10 13.54
C GLY A 147 -10.44 15.97 13.11
N PRO A 148 -10.16 16.00 11.79
CA PRO A 148 -8.82 15.82 11.22
C PRO A 148 -7.74 16.74 11.79
N LEU A 149 -8.10 17.97 12.21
CA LEU A 149 -7.13 18.89 12.83
C LEU A 149 -6.63 18.41 14.20
N LYS A 150 -7.47 17.73 14.98
CA LYS A 150 -7.07 17.15 16.26
C LYS A 150 -6.19 15.91 16.05
N HIS A 151 -6.55 15.07 15.08
CA HIS A 151 -5.71 13.94 14.66
C HIS A 151 -4.33 14.43 14.21
N ARG A 152 -4.29 15.43 13.32
CA ARG A 152 -3.02 16.06 12.88
C ARG A 152 -2.18 16.55 14.05
N ASP A 153 -2.77 17.27 15.00
CA ASP A 153 -2.02 17.81 16.14
C ASP A 153 -1.47 16.68 17.02
N TRP A 154 -2.26 15.64 17.26
CA TRP A 154 -1.87 14.44 18.00
C TRP A 154 -0.76 13.62 17.31
N ILE A 155 -0.84 13.46 15.98
CA ILE A 155 0.18 12.82 15.14
C ILE A 155 1.48 13.62 15.22
N ARG A 156 1.42 14.95 15.04
CA ARG A 156 2.61 15.82 15.05
C ARG A 156 3.38 15.72 16.38
N ASP A 157 2.66 15.62 17.49
CA ASP A 157 3.28 15.52 18.81
C ASP A 157 4.03 14.19 19.00
N ARG A 158 3.70 13.14 18.22
CA ARG A 158 4.35 11.81 18.23
C ARG A 158 5.49 11.66 17.22
N PHE A 159 5.33 12.22 16.02
CA PHE A 159 6.35 12.14 14.97
C PHE A 159 7.39 13.28 15.02
N GLY A 160 7.26 14.18 16.00
CA GLY A 160 8.09 15.36 16.12
C GLY A 160 7.87 16.37 14.98
N THR A 161 8.50 17.53 15.11
CA THR A 161 8.61 18.49 14.00
C THR A 161 9.84 18.13 13.16
N THR A 162 9.65 17.93 11.86
CA THR A 162 10.76 18.03 10.90
C THR A 162 11.32 19.45 10.97
N ASP A 163 12.64 19.60 11.08
CA ASP A 163 13.23 20.94 11.00
C ASP A 163 13.00 21.54 9.60
N PRO A 164 13.21 22.86 9.41
CA PRO A 164 13.06 23.52 8.11
C PRO A 164 13.98 23.00 7.00
N GLU A 165 15.01 22.21 7.34
CA GLU A 165 15.97 21.57 6.44
C GLU A 165 15.58 20.10 6.14
N GLY A 166 14.42 19.64 6.63
CA GLY A 166 13.90 18.29 6.42
C GLY A 166 14.61 17.22 7.25
N ARG A 167 15.35 17.60 8.30
CA ARG A 167 16.00 16.65 9.19
C ARG A 167 15.11 16.33 10.37
N ALA A 168 14.96 15.02 10.58
CA ALA A 168 14.44 14.43 11.79
C ALA A 168 15.19 14.97 13.01
N ALA A 169 14.51 15.76 13.85
CA ALA A 169 15.01 16.10 15.17
C ALA A 169 14.75 14.88 16.07
N ASP A 170 15.82 14.22 16.47
CA ASP A 170 15.88 12.96 17.25
C ASP A 170 15.81 11.65 16.44
N GLY A 171 16.66 10.71 16.85
CA GLY A 171 16.95 9.46 16.15
C GLY A 171 16.02 8.31 16.53
N GLY A 172 14.73 8.57 16.70
CA GLY A 172 13.74 7.60 17.20
C GLY A 172 12.67 7.18 16.19
N TYR A 173 12.88 7.37 14.87
CA TYR A 173 11.88 6.93 13.89
C TYR A 173 11.93 5.41 13.74
N GLU A 174 10.98 4.70 14.35
CA GLU A 174 10.49 3.45 13.77
C GLU A 174 9.96 3.79 12.36
N LYS A 175 10.42 3.04 11.37
CA LYS A 175 10.36 3.45 9.97
C LYS A 175 9.12 2.85 9.31
N ASP A 176 7.99 3.49 9.56
CA ASP A 176 6.65 2.90 9.41
C ASP A 176 5.94 3.20 8.07
N HIS A 177 6.67 3.30 6.95
CA HIS A 177 6.10 3.76 5.66
C HIS A 177 6.55 2.89 4.47
N ASP A 178 6.71 1.58 4.68
CA ASP A 178 7.26 0.64 3.71
C ASP A 178 6.26 0.24 2.61
N THR A 179 6.13 1.14 1.64
CA THR A 179 5.29 0.97 0.45
C THR A 179 5.86 -0.08 -0.51
N VAL A 180 4.99 -0.85 -1.16
CA VAL A 180 5.37 -1.86 -2.16
C VAL A 180 5.17 -1.35 -3.58
N GLY A 181 5.96 -1.86 -4.51
CA GLY A 181 5.88 -1.42 -5.90
C GLY A 181 6.53 -2.39 -6.88
N ALA A 182 6.07 -2.34 -8.12
CA ALA A 182 6.55 -3.19 -9.20
C ALA A 182 6.62 -2.40 -10.51
N VAL A 183 7.62 -2.72 -11.33
CA VAL A 183 7.73 -2.25 -12.72
C VAL A 183 7.98 -3.46 -13.59
N ALA A 184 7.12 -3.66 -14.59
CA ALA A 184 7.26 -4.70 -15.59
C ALA A 184 7.48 -4.08 -16.98
N PHE A 185 8.27 -4.74 -17.82
CA PHE A 185 8.51 -4.29 -19.19
C PHE A 185 8.76 -5.45 -20.15
N ASP A 186 8.24 -5.30 -21.36
CA ASP A 186 8.52 -6.15 -22.51
C ASP A 186 8.70 -5.29 -23.77
N GLY A 187 9.91 -5.30 -24.34
CA GLY A 187 10.27 -4.36 -25.41
C GLY A 187 10.13 -2.90 -24.97
N ASP A 188 9.24 -2.16 -25.65
CA ASP A 188 8.92 -0.76 -25.37
C ASP A 188 7.66 -0.60 -24.49
N GLU A 189 6.92 -1.68 -24.25
CA GLU A 189 5.75 -1.69 -23.35
C GLU A 189 6.21 -1.81 -21.90
N PHE A 190 5.58 -1.04 -21.03
CA PHE A 190 5.84 -1.12 -19.59
C PHE A 190 4.60 -0.76 -18.79
N ALA A 191 4.55 -1.29 -17.57
CA ALA A 191 3.62 -0.86 -16.54
C ALA A 191 4.35 -0.68 -15.22
N ALA A 192 3.85 0.22 -14.39
CA ALA A 192 4.29 0.41 -13.02
C ALA A 192 3.08 0.44 -12.11
N ALA A 193 3.18 -0.24 -10.97
CA ALA A 193 2.15 -0.25 -9.94
C ALA A 193 2.75 -0.03 -8.55
N THR A 194 1.95 0.53 -7.65
CA THR A 194 2.32 0.79 -6.25
C THR A 194 1.09 0.57 -5.37
N SER A 195 1.30 0.02 -4.18
CA SER A 195 0.25 -0.20 -3.18
C SER A 195 0.79 0.12 -1.77
N THR A 196 -0.03 0.73 -0.93
CA THR A 196 0.39 1.16 0.41
C THR A 196 -0.77 1.22 1.41
N GLY A 197 -0.48 0.94 2.68
CA GLY A 197 -1.33 1.31 3.82
C GLY A 197 -1.05 2.72 4.35
N GLY A 198 -0.12 3.45 3.72
CA GLY A 198 0.28 4.78 4.13
C GLY A 198 1.36 4.75 5.20
N ARG A 199 1.18 5.53 6.27
CA ARG A 199 2.09 5.61 7.41
C ARG A 199 1.32 5.31 8.67
N TRP A 200 1.95 4.63 9.61
CA TRP A 200 1.39 4.40 10.94
C TRP A 200 0.95 5.75 11.56
N LEU A 201 -0.30 5.80 12.06
CA LEU A 201 -0.97 6.94 12.72
C LEU A 201 -1.28 8.17 11.85
#